data_AF-A0A423XPK7-F1
#
_entry.id   AF-A0A423XPK7-F1
#
_cell.length_a   1.000
_cell.length_b   1.000
_cell.length_c   1.000
_cell.angle_alpha   90.00
_cell.angle_beta   90.00
_cell.angle_gamma   90.00
#
_symmetry.space_group_name_H-M   'P 1'
#
loop_
_entity.id
_entity.type
_entity.pdbx_description
1 polymer ?
#
loop_
_entity_poly.entity_id
_entity_poly.type
_entity_poly.pdbx_seq_one_letter_code
_entity_poly.pdbx_strand_id
1 'polypeptide(L)'
;TALVFGSVHPQSVDALFEEASQINMRLIAGKVMMDRNAPDWMLDDAQSSYEQSKALIERWHKKGRLLYAITPRFSPTSTPE
;
A
#
# COMPACT_ATOMS: atom_id res chain seq x y z
N THR A 1 -0.88 -17.36 -5.62
CA THR A 1 -0.35 -16.05 -5.19
C THR A 1 -1.46 -15.03 -5.31
N ALA A 2 -1.76 -14.28 -4.26
CA ALA A 2 -2.72 -13.19 -4.31
C ALA A 2 -2.02 -11.84 -4.57
N LEU A 3 -2.70 -10.94 -5.28
CA LEU A 3 -2.40 -9.51 -5.37
C LEU A 3 -3.51 -8.78 -4.62
N VAL A 4 -3.16 -8.09 -3.54
CA VAL A 4 -4.13 -7.55 -2.58
C VAL A 4 -4.04 -6.03 -2.53
N PHE A 5 -5.18 -5.37 -2.71
CA PHE A 5 -5.33 -3.95 -2.41
C PHE A 5 -5.40 -3.78 -0.89
N GLY A 6 -4.48 -3.00 -0.33
CA GLY A 6 -4.54 -2.59 1.07
C GLY A 6 -5.58 -1.49 1.31
N SER A 7 -5.44 -0.78 2.43
CA SER A 7 -6.15 0.49 2.65
C SER A 7 -5.23 1.68 2.36
N VAL A 8 -5.77 2.90 2.49
CA VAL A 8 -4.96 4.13 2.45
C VAL A 8 -4.02 4.24 3.66
N HIS A 9 -4.35 3.58 4.77
CA HIS A 9 -3.57 3.61 6.01
C HIS A 9 -2.40 2.61 5.93
N PRO A 10 -1.13 3.06 6.03
CA PRO A 10 0.03 2.18 5.90
C PRO A 10 0.09 1.09 6.98
N GLN A 11 -0.46 1.35 8.17
CA GLN A 11 -0.48 0.41 9.29
C GLN A 11 -1.28 -0.86 8.96
N SER A 12 -2.32 -0.75 8.13
CA SER A 12 -3.08 -1.91 7.66
C SER A 12 -2.25 -2.79 6.72
N VAL A 13 -1.35 -2.19 5.94
CA VAL A 13 -0.45 -2.91 5.04
C VAL A 13 0.68 -3.57 5.82
N ASP A 14 1.21 -2.90 6.85
CA ASP A 14 2.14 -3.49 7.80
C ASP A 14 1.54 -4.74 8.45
N ALA A 15 0.34 -4.64 9.04
CA ALA A 15 -0.33 -5.77 9.68
C ALA A 15 -0.55 -6.95 8.71
N LEU A 16 -0.96 -6.67 7.47
CA LEU A 16 -1.13 -7.71 6.45
C LEU A 16 0.21 -8.40 6.11
N PHE A 17 1.29 -7.64 5.95
CA PHE A 17 2.60 -8.21 5.65
C PHE A 17 3.21 -8.95 6.84
N GLU A 18 2.99 -8.49 8.07
CA GLU A 18 3.42 -9.16 9.30
C GLU A 18 2.83 -10.58 9.37
N GLU A 19 1.51 -10.71 9.24
CA GLU A 19 0.82 -12.00 9.26
C GLU A 19 1.25 -12.90 8.10
N ALA A 20 1.36 -12.35 6.88
CA ALA A 20 1.82 -13.11 5.72
C ALA A 20 3.27 -13.61 5.89
N SER A 21 4.12 -12.81 6.56
CA SER A 21 5.51 -13.15 6.85
C SER A 21 5.62 -14.32 7.83
N GLN A 22 4.75 -14.42 8.83
CA GLN A 22 4.82 -15.47 9.87
C GLN A 22 4.75 -16.88 9.29
N ILE A 23 3.98 -17.06 8.22
CA ILE A 23 3.81 -18.34 7.52
C ILE A 23 4.58 -18.40 6.19
N ASN A 24 5.49 -17.46 5.94
CA ASN A 24 6.27 -17.34 4.70
C ASN A 24 5.38 -17.42 3.43
N MET A 25 4.21 -16.76 3.48
CA MET A 25 3.28 -16.70 2.36
C MET A 25 3.91 -15.91 1.21
N ARG A 26 3.67 -16.34 -0.04
CA ARG A 26 3.92 -15.48 -1.20
C ARG A 26 2.72 -14.56 -1.43
N LEU A 27 2.89 -13.29 -1.06
CA LEU A 27 1.88 -12.24 -1.16
C LEU A 27 2.44 -11.02 -1.91
N ILE A 28 1.61 -10.43 -2.78
CA ILE A 28 1.86 -9.10 -3.36
C ILE A 28 0.81 -8.15 -2.79
N ALA A 29 1.22 -7.05 -2.15
CA ALA A 29 0.29 -6.07 -1.58
C ALA A 29 0.88 -4.65 -1.62
N GLY A 30 0.03 -3.65 -1.44
CA GLY A 30 0.46 -2.25 -1.38
C GLY A 30 -0.56 -1.35 -0.72
N LYS A 31 -0.10 -0.20 -0.22
CA LYS A 31 -0.95 0.89 0.25
C LYS A 31 -1.73 1.45 -0.93
N VAL A 32 -3.03 1.68 -0.72
CA VAL A 32 -3.87 2.38 -1.70
C VAL A 32 -3.51 3.86 -1.68
N MET A 33 -3.33 4.45 -2.87
CA MET A 33 -3.05 5.88 -3.03
C MET A 33 -4.31 6.58 -3.57
N MET A 34 -4.81 7.59 -2.85
CA MET A 34 -6.02 8.31 -3.21
C MET A 34 -6.17 9.65 -2.47
N ASP A 35 -5.95 10.75 -3.18
CA ASP A 35 -5.86 12.10 -2.61
C ASP A 35 -7.02 13.03 -3.04
N ARG A 36 -7.96 12.50 -3.84
CA ARG A 36 -9.18 13.24 -4.23
C ARG A 36 -10.42 12.36 -4.36
N ASN A 37 -11.58 13.01 -4.46
CA ASN A 37 -12.87 12.40 -4.80
C ASN A 37 -13.29 11.22 -3.89
N ALA A 38 -12.99 11.34 -2.60
CA ALA A 38 -13.45 10.42 -1.56
C ALA A 38 -13.63 11.18 -0.23
N PRO A 39 -14.26 10.58 0.79
CA PRO A 39 -14.38 11.22 2.11
C PRO A 39 -13.02 11.55 2.73
N ASP A 40 -12.93 12.70 3.41
CA ASP A 40 -11.67 13.25 3.94
C ASP A 40 -10.86 12.25 4.79
N TRP A 41 -11.54 11.42 5.58
CA TRP A 41 -10.92 10.40 6.44
C TRP A 41 -10.34 9.21 5.68
N MET A 42 -10.50 9.15 4.36
CA MET A 42 -9.90 8.17 3.45
C MET A 42 -8.86 8.79 2.51
N LEU A 43 -8.64 10.11 2.57
CA LEU A 43 -7.71 10.78 1.67
C LEU A 43 -6.29 10.78 2.26
N ASP A 44 -5.33 10.59 1.36
CA ASP A 44 -3.94 10.99 1.57
C ASP A 44 -3.65 12.30 0.81
N ASP A 45 -2.37 12.64 0.71
CA ASP A 45 -1.86 13.66 -0.20
C ASP A 45 -0.68 13.06 -1.01
N ALA A 46 -0.35 13.65 -2.16
CA ALA A 46 0.69 13.13 -3.04
C ALA A 46 2.04 12.89 -2.33
N GLN A 47 2.46 13.83 -1.46
CA GLN A 47 3.73 13.73 -0.74
C GLN A 47 3.68 12.62 0.31
N SER A 48 2.67 12.60 1.16
CA SER A 48 2.54 11.56 2.20
C SER A 48 2.32 10.18 1.59
N SER A 49 1.60 10.08 0.47
CA SER A 49 1.41 8.84 -0.27
C SER A 49 2.73 8.29 -0.82
N TYR A 50 3.58 9.16 -1.37
CA TYR A 50 4.93 8.81 -1.81
C TYR A 50 5.80 8.32 -0.64
N GLU A 51 5.89 9.10 0.43
CA GLU A 51 6.75 8.81 1.58
C GLU A 51 6.34 7.50 2.27
N GLN A 52 5.05 7.32 2.51
CA GLN A 52 4.51 6.11 3.14
C GLN A 52 4.70 4.89 2.25
N SER A 53 4.44 5.00 0.95
CA SER A 53 4.66 3.89 0.01
C SER A 53 6.13 3.52 -0.08
N LYS A 54 7.03 4.51 -0.12
CA LYS A 54 8.48 4.29 -0.11
C LYS A 54 8.93 3.57 1.16
N ALA A 55 8.48 4.01 2.33
CA ALA A 55 8.80 3.36 3.59
C ALA A 55 8.32 1.89 3.63
N LEU A 56 7.13 1.60 3.10
CA LEU A 56 6.62 0.23 3.00
C LEU A 56 7.40 -0.61 1.97
N ILE A 57 7.82 -0.03 0.85
CA ILE A 57 8.69 -0.70 -0.12
C ILE A 57 10.01 -1.10 0.55
N GLU A 58 10.69 -0.16 1.22
CA GLU A 58 11.96 -0.40 1.91
C GLU A 58 11.82 -1.47 3.00
N ARG A 59 10.68 -1.51 3.70
CA ARG A 59 10.42 -2.47 4.77
C ARG A 59 10.04 -3.87 4.29
N TRP A 60 9.24 -3.99 3.23
CA TRP A 60 8.55 -5.24 2.87
C TRP A 60 8.88 -5.80 1.49
N HIS A 61 9.26 -4.97 0.52
CA HIS A 61 9.52 -5.46 -0.84
C HIS A 61 10.72 -6.41 -0.83
N LYS A 62 10.55 -7.61 -1.42
CA LYS A 62 11.59 -8.67 -1.46
C LYS A 62 12.05 -9.16 -0.08
N LYS A 63 11.26 -8.94 0.98
CA LYS A 63 11.48 -9.58 2.28
C LYS A 63 10.91 -10.99 2.27
N GLY A 64 11.78 -12.00 2.22
CA GLY A 64 11.36 -13.39 2.07
C GLY A 64 10.59 -13.61 0.76
N ARG A 65 9.31 -13.99 0.85
CA ARG A 65 8.43 -14.22 -0.31
C ARG A 65 7.42 -13.10 -0.56
N LEU A 66 7.55 -11.98 0.15
CA LEU A 66 6.69 -10.81 0.03
C LEU A 66 7.15 -9.87 -1.08
N LEU A 67 6.20 -9.23 -1.75
CA LEU A 67 6.44 -8.24 -2.80
C LEU A 67 5.50 -7.05 -2.59
N TYR A 68 6.05 -5.84 -2.76
CA TYR A 68 5.25 -4.61 -2.76
C TYR A 68 4.73 -4.26 -4.16
N ALA A 69 3.50 -3.74 -4.25
CA ALA A 69 2.92 -3.17 -5.47
C ALA A 69 2.55 -1.69 -5.28
N ILE A 70 2.93 -0.84 -6.24
CA ILE A 70 2.45 0.54 -6.32
C ILE A 70 0.97 0.50 -6.69
N THR A 71 0.10 1.01 -5.83
CA THR A 71 -1.35 0.74 -5.89
C THR A 71 -2.18 2.03 -5.87
N PRO A 72 -2.14 2.88 -6.92
CA PRO A 72 -3.12 3.94 -7.06
C PRO A 72 -4.50 3.29 -7.16
N ARG A 73 -5.50 3.80 -6.44
CA ARG A 73 -6.81 3.15 -6.41
C ARG A 73 -7.38 3.06 -7.83
N PHE A 74 -7.47 4.21 -8.49
CA PHE A 74 -7.78 4.41 -9.91
C PHE A 74 -7.67 5.92 -10.24
N SER A 75 -7.57 6.29 -11.51
CA SER A 75 -7.31 7.67 -11.96
C SER A 75 -8.26 8.75 -11.37
N PRO A 76 -9.59 8.55 -11.29
CA PRO A 76 -10.50 9.49 -10.65
C PRO A 76 -10.15 9.90 -9.22
N THR A 77 -9.52 9.04 -8.42
CA THR A 77 -9.18 9.35 -7.02
C THR A 77 -7.72 9.75 -6.82
N SER A 78 -6.96 9.92 -7.90
CA SER A 78 -5.55 10.33 -7.84
C SER A 78 -5.33 11.57 -8.71
N THR A 79 -4.74 12.62 -8.16
CA THR A 79 -4.34 13.79 -8.96
C THR A 79 -3.15 13.45 -9.89
N PRO A 80 -2.77 14.36 -10.80
CA PRO A 80 -1.59 14.18 -11.64
C PRO A 80 -0.24 14.24 -10.90
N GLU A 81 -0.19 14.86 -9.72
CA GLU A 81 0.98 14.96 -8.83
C GLU A 81 1.35 13.62 -8.17
#